data_AF-A0A261VQ46-F1
#
_entry.id   AF-A0A261VQ46-F1
#
_cell.length_a   1.000
_cell.length_b   1.000
_cell.length_c   1.000
_cell.angle_alpha   90.00
_cell.angle_beta   90.00
_cell.angle_gamma   90.00
#
_symmetry.space_group_name_H-M   'P 1'
#
loop_
_entity.id
_entity.type
_entity.pdbx_description
1 polymer ?
#
loop_
_entity_poly.entity_id
_entity_poly.type
_entity_poly.pdbx_seq_one_letter_code
_entity_poly.pdbx_strand_id
1 'polypeptide(L)'
;MPKLTVLPHPDVCPDGAVIEDAPQGKSICRVLLDNHIEIEHACELSCACTTCHVIVREGFSSLEDASDDEEDLLDKAWGLSSTSRLSCQALVADADLTVEIPKYTINHAKEGH
;
A
#
# COMPACT_ATOMS: atom_id res chain seq x y z
N MET A 1 16.72 -9.94 -2.96
CA MET A 1 15.65 -9.12 -2.38
C MET A 1 14.34 -9.69 -2.91
N PRO A 2 13.24 -9.70 -2.14
CA PRO A 2 11.96 -10.15 -2.66
C PRO A 2 11.49 -9.24 -3.80
N LYS A 3 10.60 -9.77 -4.63
CA LYS A 3 9.92 -9.05 -5.69
C LYS A 3 8.63 -8.42 -5.17
N LEU A 4 8.36 -7.18 -5.58
CA LEU A 4 7.07 -6.53 -5.39
C LEU A 4 6.37 -6.35 -6.74
N THR A 5 5.28 -7.08 -6.94
CA THR A 5 4.41 -6.96 -8.12
C THR A 5 3.26 -6.02 -7.79
N VAL A 6 3.04 -5.01 -8.64
CA VAL A 6 1.93 -4.07 -8.56
C VAL A 6 0.96 -4.37 -9.67
N LEU A 7 -0.28 -4.72 -9.33
CA LEU A 7 -1.30 -4.99 -10.33
C LEU A 7 -1.68 -3.70 -11.09
N PRO A 8 -2.13 -3.83 -12.35
CA PRO A 8 -2.56 -2.68 -13.15
C PRO A 8 -3.61 -1.82 -12.44
N HIS A 9 -3.38 -0.51 -12.42
CA HIS A 9 -4.26 0.49 -11.86
C HIS A 9 -4.42 1.67 -12.84
N PRO A 10 -5.65 2.09 -13.19
CA PRO A 10 -5.91 3.05 -14.27
C PRO A 10 -5.18 4.41 -14.12
N ASP A 11 -5.05 4.92 -12.90
CA ASP A 11 -4.46 6.24 -12.66
C ASP A 11 -3.00 6.21 -12.20
N VAL A 12 -2.66 5.31 -11.26
CA VAL A 12 -1.35 5.27 -10.60
C VAL A 12 -0.35 4.34 -11.31
N CYS A 13 -0.80 3.25 -11.93
CA CYS A 13 0.10 2.24 -12.53
C CYS A 13 -0.60 1.48 -13.68
N PRO A 14 -0.86 2.13 -14.84
CA PRO A 14 -1.80 1.61 -15.85
C PRO A 14 -1.48 0.21 -16.38
N ASP A 15 -0.20 -0.09 -16.56
CA ASP A 15 0.26 -1.38 -17.08
C ASP A 15 0.66 -2.38 -15.98
N GLY A 16 0.50 -1.99 -14.72
CA GLY A 16 1.13 -2.67 -13.59
C GLY A 16 2.64 -2.49 -13.59
N ALA A 17 3.31 -3.05 -12.58
CA ALA A 17 4.75 -2.97 -12.47
C ALA A 17 5.31 -4.17 -11.72
N VAL A 18 6.58 -4.43 -11.94
CA VAL A 18 7.35 -5.41 -11.21
C VAL A 18 8.64 -4.76 -10.73
N ILE A 19 8.85 -4.79 -9.42
CA ILE A 19 10.05 -4.28 -8.76
C ILE A 19 10.83 -5.51 -8.29
N GLU A 20 11.90 -5.86 -9.01
CA GLU A 20 12.66 -7.11 -8.79
C GLU A 20 13.49 -7.07 -7.48
N ASP A 21 13.85 -5.89 -6.99
CA ASP A 21 14.72 -5.71 -5.82
C ASP A 21 14.06 -4.86 -4.72
N ALA A 22 12.92 -5.32 -4.17
CA ALA A 22 12.25 -4.62 -3.07
C ALA A 22 13.05 -4.78 -1.75
N PRO A 23 13.57 -3.70 -1.14
CA PRO A 23 14.40 -3.83 0.05
C PRO A 23 13.59 -4.26 1.27
N GLN A 24 14.07 -5.28 1.98
CA GLN A 24 13.46 -5.72 3.25
C GLN A 24 13.52 -4.60 4.30
N GLY A 25 12.50 -4.54 5.17
CA GLY A 25 12.35 -3.51 6.21
C GLY A 25 11.94 -2.14 5.68
N LYS A 26 11.73 -1.99 4.36
CA LYS A 26 11.22 -0.77 3.75
C LYS A 26 9.71 -0.91 3.53
N SER A 27 8.96 0.16 3.78
CA SER A 27 7.51 0.10 3.57
C SER A 27 7.16 -0.03 2.09
N ILE A 28 6.08 -0.75 1.78
CA ILE A 28 5.56 -0.92 0.43
C ILE A 28 5.38 0.45 -0.23
N CYS A 29 4.80 1.42 0.47
CA CYS A 29 4.60 2.78 -0.04
C CYS A 29 5.92 3.41 -0.50
N ARG A 30 6.99 3.32 0.32
CA ARG A 30 8.28 3.89 -0.05
C ARG A 30 8.90 3.16 -1.26
N VAL A 31 8.75 1.85 -1.35
CA VAL A 31 9.19 1.07 -2.51
C VAL A 31 8.47 1.51 -3.79
N LEU A 32 7.15 1.73 -3.72
CA LEU A 32 6.35 2.25 -4.85
C LEU A 32 6.84 3.64 -5.29
N LEU A 33 6.97 4.57 -4.34
CA LEU A 33 7.39 5.95 -4.62
C LEU A 33 8.80 6.02 -5.23
N ASP A 34 9.75 5.24 -4.72
CA ASP A 34 11.11 5.21 -5.25
C ASP A 34 11.18 4.60 -6.66
N ASN A 35 10.13 3.90 -7.10
CA ASN A 35 9.97 3.35 -8.45
C ASN A 35 8.95 4.14 -9.29
N HIS A 36 8.67 5.39 -8.94
CA HIS A 36 7.78 6.31 -9.67
C HIS A 36 6.32 5.85 -9.77
N ILE A 37 5.86 5.01 -8.84
CA ILE A 37 4.46 4.65 -8.67
C ILE A 37 3.88 5.55 -7.59
N GLU A 38 3.25 6.66 -8.00
CA GLU A 38 2.83 7.76 -7.14
C GLU A 38 1.53 7.46 -6.38
N ILE A 39 1.56 6.44 -5.51
CA ILE A 39 0.46 6.16 -4.59
C ILE A 39 0.24 7.35 -3.64
N GLU A 40 -1.02 7.68 -3.34
CA GLU A 40 -1.32 8.77 -2.42
C GLU A 40 -0.85 8.46 -0.99
N HIS A 41 -0.40 9.50 -0.28
CA HIS A 41 0.13 9.40 1.08
C HIS A 41 -0.09 10.71 1.83
N ALA A 42 -1.35 11.16 1.92
CA ALA A 42 -1.72 12.50 2.39
C ALA A 42 -1.22 12.83 3.81
N CYS A 43 -1.11 11.85 4.70
CA CYS A 43 -0.56 12.03 6.05
C CYS A 43 0.98 11.93 6.12
N GLU A 44 1.67 11.98 4.99
CA GLU A 44 3.14 11.89 4.92
C GLU A 44 3.69 10.62 5.59
N LEU A 45 3.04 9.47 5.35
CA LEU A 45 3.43 8.14 5.87
C LEU A 45 3.26 7.97 7.39
N SER A 46 2.48 8.83 8.05
CA SER A 46 2.37 8.90 9.51
C SER A 46 1.25 8.05 10.15
N CYS A 47 0.72 7.03 9.45
CA CYS A 47 -0.42 6.23 9.92
C CYS A 47 -1.61 7.09 10.42
N ALA A 48 -2.05 8.05 9.60
CA ALA A 48 -3.13 8.97 9.99
C ALA A 48 -4.15 9.24 8.87
N CYS A 49 -4.15 8.42 7.81
CA CYS A 49 -5.13 8.46 6.73
C CYS A 49 -5.19 7.10 6.03
N THR A 50 -6.13 6.93 5.09
CA THR A 50 -6.30 5.69 4.30
C THR A 50 -5.86 5.83 2.84
N THR A 51 -5.25 6.95 2.46
CA THR A 51 -4.90 7.25 1.06
C THR A 51 -3.84 6.31 0.47
N CYS A 52 -3.02 5.69 1.30
CA CYS A 52 -2.00 4.72 0.89
C CYS A 52 -2.48 3.26 0.95
N HIS A 53 -3.78 3.04 1.09
CA HIS A 53 -4.38 1.71 1.20
C HIS A 53 -4.01 0.84 -0.02
N VAL A 54 -3.58 -0.39 0.26
CA VAL A 54 -3.36 -1.45 -0.73
C VAL A 54 -4.02 -2.74 -0.26
N ILE A 55 -4.35 -3.63 -1.19
CA ILE A 55 -4.77 -4.99 -0.90
C ILE A 55 -3.62 -5.92 -1.28
N VAL A 56 -3.10 -6.67 -0.30
CA VAL A 56 -2.02 -7.62 -0.54
C VAL A 56 -2.64 -8.93 -1.04
N ARG A 57 -2.51 -9.19 -2.35
CA ARG A 57 -3.07 -10.36 -3.02
C ARG A 57 -2.24 -11.62 -2.80
N GLU A 58 -0.92 -11.46 -2.70
CA GLU A 58 0.02 -12.55 -2.43
C GLU A 58 1.09 -12.09 -1.43
N GLY A 59 1.54 -13.01 -0.57
CA GLY A 59 2.60 -12.75 0.41
C GLY A 59 2.15 -12.03 1.68
N PHE A 60 0.85 -11.79 1.88
CA PHE A 60 0.30 -11.13 3.08
C PHE A 60 0.78 -11.75 4.39
N SER A 61 0.83 -13.09 4.48
CA SER A 61 1.27 -13.81 5.69
C SER A 61 2.75 -13.65 6.03
N SER A 62 3.55 -13.02 5.16
CA SER A 62 4.95 -12.70 5.46
C SER A 62 5.11 -11.35 6.17
N LEU A 63 4.08 -10.50 6.10
CA LEU A 63 4.09 -9.19 6.74
C LEU A 63 3.83 -9.35 8.24
N GLU A 64 4.39 -8.43 9.03
CA GLU A 64 3.96 -8.26 10.42
C GLU A 64 2.47 -7.88 10.48
N ASP A 65 1.79 -8.30 11.53
CA ASP A 65 0.39 -7.93 11.76
C ASP A 65 0.22 -6.40 11.77
N ALA A 66 -0.95 -5.93 11.32
CA ALA A 66 -1.29 -4.52 11.42
C ALA A 66 -1.36 -4.11 12.91
N SER A 67 -0.97 -2.87 13.21
CA SER A 67 -1.17 -2.31 14.54
C SER A 67 -2.65 -1.96 14.77
N ASP A 68 -3.06 -1.82 16.02
CA ASP A 68 -4.42 -1.36 16.37
C ASP A 68 -4.77 -0.03 15.68
N ASP A 69 -3.83 0.92 15.63
CA ASP A 69 -4.01 2.21 14.94
C ASP A 69 -4.19 2.05 13.42
N GLU A 70 -3.49 1.08 12.81
CA GLU A 70 -3.64 0.77 11.39
C GLU A 70 -5.02 0.16 11.10
N GLU A 71 -5.47 -0.79 11.92
CA GLU A 71 -6.80 -1.43 11.81
C GLU A 71 -7.93 -0.40 11.97
N ASP A 72 -7.84 0.49 12.97
CA ASP A 72 -8.80 1.58 13.21
C ASP A 72 -8.93 2.55 12.02
N LEU A 73 -7.89 2.65 11.19
CA LEU A 73 -7.92 3.44 9.95
C LEU A 73 -8.46 2.61 8.78
N LEU A 74 -8.05 1.34 8.66
CA LEU A 74 -8.51 0.44 7.62
C LEU A 74 -10.04 0.24 7.66
N ASP A 75 -10.66 0.27 8.84
CA ASP A 75 -12.12 0.28 9.00
C ASP A 75 -12.82 1.45 8.29
N LYS A 76 -12.09 2.53 8.03
CA LYS A 76 -12.57 3.73 7.31
C LYS A 76 -12.14 3.73 5.85
N ALA A 77 -11.37 2.74 5.39
CA ALA A 77 -10.89 2.68 4.02
C ALA A 77 -12.01 2.26 3.06
N TRP A 78 -11.98 2.82 1.85
CA TRP A 78 -12.86 2.35 0.79
C TRP A 78 -12.41 0.98 0.29
N GLY A 79 -13.34 0.04 0.11
CA GLY A 79 -13.01 -1.28 -0.45
C GLY A 79 -12.13 -2.14 0.46
N LEU A 80 -12.31 -2.05 1.77
CA LEU A 80 -11.64 -2.90 2.77
C LEU A 80 -11.77 -4.40 2.43
N SER A 81 -10.68 -5.13 2.63
CA SER A 81 -10.53 -6.57 2.44
C SER A 81 -9.74 -7.16 3.60
N SER A 82 -9.82 -8.48 3.80
CA SER A 82 -9.11 -9.19 4.88
C SER A 82 -7.59 -9.16 4.74
N THR A 83 -7.06 -8.78 3.58
CA THR A 83 -5.62 -8.61 3.34
C THR A 83 -5.25 -7.17 3.00
N SER A 84 -6.10 -6.22 3.38
CA SER A 84 -5.80 -4.80 3.28
C SER A 84 -4.68 -4.41 4.23
N ARG A 85 -3.85 -3.46 3.79
CA ARG A 85 -2.83 -2.80 4.60
C ARG A 85 -2.73 -1.32 4.23
N LEU A 86 -2.30 -0.50 5.17
CA LEU A 86 -1.74 0.81 4.84
C LEU A 86 -0.32 0.58 4.33
N SER A 87 -0.07 0.82 3.05
CA SER A 87 1.24 0.51 2.43
C SER A 87 2.40 1.26 3.09
N CYS A 88 2.15 2.36 3.80
CA CYS A 88 3.18 3.07 4.56
C CYS A 88 3.61 2.35 5.84
N GLN A 89 2.77 1.47 6.40
CA GLN A 89 3.05 0.68 7.60
C GLN A 89 3.47 -0.76 7.26
N ALA A 90 3.00 -1.33 6.14
CA ALA A 90 3.40 -2.66 5.71
C ALA A 90 4.86 -2.68 5.22
N LEU A 91 5.75 -3.30 6.01
CA LEU A 91 7.17 -3.46 5.69
C LEU A 91 7.41 -4.72 4.86
N VAL A 92 8.21 -4.61 3.80
CA VAL A 92 8.63 -5.76 2.99
C VAL A 92 9.45 -6.72 3.86
N ALA A 93 9.04 -7.99 3.90
CA ALA A 93 9.72 -9.05 4.65
C ALA A 93 10.60 -9.90 3.72
N ASP A 94 10.59 -11.23 3.86
CA ASP A 94 11.43 -12.16 3.10
C ASP A 94 10.74 -12.82 1.90
N ALA A 95 9.42 -12.67 1.76
CA ALA A 95 8.65 -13.23 0.65
C ALA A 95 8.29 -12.20 -0.42
N ASP A 96 8.07 -12.69 -1.64
CA ASP A 96 7.52 -11.91 -2.73
C ASP A 96 6.09 -11.45 -2.42
N LEU A 97 5.75 -10.25 -2.87
CA LEU A 97 4.47 -9.61 -2.64
C LEU A 97 3.79 -9.28 -3.96
N THR A 98 2.46 -9.47 -4.01
CA THR A 98 1.62 -8.91 -5.07
C THR A 98 0.60 -7.97 -4.43
N VAL A 99 0.58 -6.71 -4.84
CA VAL A 99 -0.31 -5.68 -4.30
C VAL A 99 -1.25 -5.13 -5.37
N GLU A 100 -2.49 -4.86 -4.95
CA GLU A 100 -3.48 -4.13 -5.71
C GLU A 100 -3.73 -2.78 -5.05
N ILE A 101 -3.70 -1.72 -5.85
CA ILE A 101 -4.13 -0.39 -5.41
C ILE A 101 -5.65 -0.32 -5.63
N PRO A 102 -6.47 0.03 -4.61
CA PRO A 102 -7.91 0.20 -4.78
C PRO A 102 -8.21 1.32 -5.78
N LYS A 103 -9.29 1.15 -6.55
CA LYS A 103 -9.71 2.14 -7.55
C LYS A 103 -10.01 3.53 -6.97
N TYR A 104 -10.42 3.60 -5.70
CA TYR A 104 -10.71 4.85 -5.01
C TYR A 104 -10.15 4.81 -3.60
N THR A 105 -9.70 5.96 -3.12
CA THR A 105 -9.29 6.17 -1.73
C THR A 105 -9.99 7.39 -1.17
N ILE A 106 -10.33 7.37 0.12
CA ILE A 106 -10.91 8.53 0.80
C ILE A 106 -9.77 9.50 1.14
N ASN A 107 -9.85 10.73 0.62
CA ASN A 107 -8.84 11.76 0.88
C ASN A 107 -9.51 13.06 1.35
N HIS A 108 -9.67 13.19 2.67
CA HIS A 108 -10.27 14.37 3.30
C HIS A 108 -9.49 15.67 3.06
N ALA A 109 -8.19 15.60 2.73
CA ALA A 109 -7.42 16.80 2.40
C ALA A 109 -7.76 17.36 1.01
N LYS A 110 -8.20 16.50 0.08
CA LYS A 110 -8.64 16.92 -1.27
C LYS A 110 -10.12 17.30 -1.34
N GLU A 111 -10.94 16.82 -0.41
CA GLU A 111 -12.39 17.06 -0.37
C GLU A 111 -12.78 18.46 0.16
N GLY A 112 -11.83 19.24 0.67
CA GLY A 112 -12.05 20.51 1.38
C GLY A 112 -11.86 21.80 0.57
N HIS A 113 -11.95 21.77 -0.76
CA HIS A 113 -11.78 22.96 -1.63
C HIS A 113 -12.92 23.14 -2.63
#